data_AF-A0A1A9WBA4-F1
#
_entry.id   AF-A0A1A9WBA4-F1
#
_cell.length_a   1.000
_cell.length_b   1.000
_cell.length_c   1.000
_cell.angle_alpha   90.00
_cell.angle_beta   90.00
_cell.angle_gamma   90.00
#
_symmetry.space_group_name_H-M   'P 1'
#
loop_
_entity.id
_entity.type
_entity.pdbx_description
1 polymer ?
#
loop_
_entity_poly.entity_id
_entity_poly.type
_entity_poly.pdbx_seq_one_letter_code
_entity_poly.pdbx_strand_id
1 'polypeptide(L)'
;MLLRIGLRHNWQQQFREVNRLLLHHVNETSSQTSLNQRVVLRSLRTSARHRNAIHTKFQPIEVSGGEPGQMSNVIKAFLFTGAFSFGSFLGATVLEYENTRNMMLDKARQAKLSWFPRKTNDGTLQKLKNDLKRNWDRLTPSEKIFVPICAVNVLVFLAWRVPAWREAMLHYFCSNPASRAVCWPMFLSTFSHYSGLHLFANMYVLHSFCDPAVISLGKEQFLGLYLSAGVVASFASILYKSITAQAGLSLGASGAIMAILAYVCAQYPDTQLSILFLPMVTFSAGAAIKVVMGIDFAGCILGWKFFDHAAHLGGAMFGLFWAFYGIDIWQKRVPFLTKYHDWRKTKQ
;
A
#
# COMPACT_ATOMS: atom_id res chain seq x y z
N MET A 1 -54.99 -82.17 -20.74
CA MET A 1 -55.99 -81.92 -21.81
C MET A 1 -56.94 -80.88 -21.23
N LEU A 2 -56.86 -79.57 -21.48
CA LEU A 2 -56.72 -78.80 -22.72
C LEU A 2 -56.09 -77.40 -22.46
N LEU A 3 -55.26 -76.98 -23.42
CA LEU A 3 -55.03 -75.63 -23.99
C LEU A 3 -54.85 -74.39 -23.07
N ARG A 4 -53.69 -73.73 -23.02
CA ARG A 4 -53.06 -72.87 -24.07
C ARG A 4 -54.07 -72.00 -24.81
N ILE A 5 -54.25 -70.74 -24.38
CA ILE A 5 -54.41 -69.52 -25.18
C ILE A 5 -54.51 -68.35 -24.17
N GLY A 6 -53.60 -67.36 -24.26
CA GLY A 6 -53.77 -66.11 -23.48
C GLY A 6 -52.51 -65.25 -23.25
N LEU A 7 -51.30 -65.82 -23.28
CA LEU A 7 -50.11 -65.10 -22.77
C LEU A 7 -49.07 -64.65 -23.83
N ARG A 8 -49.40 -64.61 -25.13
CA ARG A 8 -48.46 -64.20 -26.19
C ARG A 8 -48.72 -62.86 -26.87
N HIS A 9 -49.77 -62.10 -26.49
CA HIS A 9 -50.05 -60.80 -27.13
C HIS A 9 -49.71 -59.55 -26.31
N ASN A 10 -49.53 -59.66 -24.99
CA ASN A 10 -49.31 -58.47 -24.16
C ASN A 10 -47.84 -58.00 -24.10
N TRP A 11 -46.88 -58.93 -24.20
CA TRP A 11 -45.44 -58.62 -24.10
C TRP A 11 -44.89 -57.82 -25.28
N GLN A 12 -45.34 -58.08 -26.50
CA GLN A 12 -44.87 -57.37 -27.70
C GLN A 12 -45.39 -55.93 -27.79
N GLN A 13 -46.55 -55.61 -27.20
CA GLN A 13 -47.05 -54.24 -27.14
C GLN A 13 -46.34 -53.43 -26.05
N GLN A 14 -46.18 -53.98 -24.84
CA GLN A 14 -45.42 -53.32 -23.77
C GLN A 14 -43.95 -53.06 -24.13
N PHE A 15 -43.27 -54.00 -24.80
CA PHE A 15 -41.88 -53.78 -25.24
C PHE A 15 -41.77 -52.70 -26.32
N ARG A 16 -42.77 -52.57 -27.21
CA ARG A 16 -42.81 -51.54 -28.24
C ARG A 16 -43.08 -50.16 -27.67
N GLU A 17 -43.93 -50.03 -26.66
CA GLU A 17 -44.15 -48.75 -25.96
C GLU A 17 -42.93 -48.31 -25.15
N VAL A 18 -42.29 -49.22 -24.42
CA VAL A 18 -41.07 -48.92 -23.65
C VAL A 18 -39.93 -48.51 -24.59
N ASN A 19 -39.72 -49.20 -25.71
CA ASN A 19 -38.74 -48.77 -26.71
C ASN A 19 -39.09 -47.43 -27.35
N ARG A 20 -40.38 -47.15 -27.59
CA ARG A 20 -40.80 -45.86 -28.17
C ARG A 20 -40.58 -44.70 -27.20
N LEU A 21 -40.85 -44.90 -25.91
CA LEU A 21 -40.59 -43.92 -24.85
C LEU A 21 -39.09 -43.71 -24.62
N LEU A 22 -38.28 -44.78 -24.61
CA LEU A 22 -36.83 -44.68 -24.50
C LEU A 22 -36.20 -43.98 -25.70
N LEU A 23 -36.65 -44.27 -26.92
CA LEU A 23 -36.18 -43.58 -28.14
C LEU A 23 -36.60 -42.10 -28.16
N HIS A 24 -37.79 -41.76 -27.64
CA HIS A 24 -38.21 -40.36 -27.51
C HIS A 24 -37.34 -39.63 -26.48
N HIS A 25 -37.04 -40.25 -25.34
CA HIS A 25 -36.20 -39.66 -24.29
C HIS A 25 -34.75 -39.49 -24.73
N VAL A 26 -34.20 -40.44 -25.51
CA VAL A 26 -32.85 -40.36 -26.11
C VAL A 26 -32.79 -39.28 -27.22
N ASN A 27 -33.86 -39.10 -28.00
CA ASN A 27 -33.93 -38.04 -29.01
C ASN A 27 -34.12 -36.64 -28.39
N GLU A 28 -34.88 -36.52 -27.29
CA GLU A 28 -35.00 -35.26 -26.55
C GLU A 28 -33.70 -34.88 -25.83
N THR A 29 -33.04 -35.84 -25.18
CA THR A 29 -31.73 -35.59 -24.54
C THR A 29 -30.64 -35.29 -25.58
N SER A 30 -30.60 -35.96 -26.73
CA SER A 30 -29.62 -35.62 -27.79
C SER A 30 -29.91 -34.26 -28.44
N SER A 31 -31.18 -33.88 -28.61
CA SER A 31 -31.57 -32.55 -29.08
C SER A 31 -31.19 -31.46 -28.08
N GLN A 32 -31.47 -31.64 -26.78
CA GLN A 32 -31.07 -30.72 -25.72
C GLN A 32 -29.55 -30.64 -25.57
N THR A 33 -28.83 -31.75 -25.66
CA THR A 33 -27.36 -31.78 -25.63
C THR A 33 -26.77 -31.03 -26.84
N SER A 34 -27.38 -31.15 -28.03
CA SER A 34 -26.95 -30.44 -29.24
C SER A 34 -27.22 -28.93 -29.17
N LEU A 35 -28.35 -28.52 -28.58
CA LEU A 35 -28.69 -27.11 -28.33
C LEU A 35 -27.77 -26.50 -27.28
N ASN A 36 -27.52 -27.20 -26.17
CA ASN A 36 -26.58 -26.77 -25.13
C ASN A 36 -25.15 -26.70 -25.66
N GLN A 37 -24.70 -27.66 -26.49
CA GLN A 37 -23.41 -27.57 -27.17
C GLN A 37 -23.35 -26.39 -28.14
N ARG A 38 -24.40 -26.07 -28.90
CA ARG A 38 -24.44 -24.89 -29.78
C ARG A 38 -24.41 -23.57 -29.00
N VAL A 39 -25.08 -23.50 -27.84
CA VAL A 39 -25.05 -22.32 -26.96
C VAL A 39 -23.68 -22.15 -26.31
N VAL A 40 -23.07 -23.23 -25.82
CA VAL A 40 -21.70 -23.24 -25.28
C VAL A 40 -20.68 -22.89 -26.36
N LEU A 41 -20.80 -23.44 -27.57
CA LEU A 41 -19.91 -23.10 -28.70
C LEU A 41 -20.09 -21.65 -29.17
N ARG A 42 -21.31 -21.09 -29.12
CA ARG A 42 -21.55 -19.66 -29.36
C ARG A 42 -20.94 -18.79 -28.26
N SER A 43 -21.08 -19.17 -27.00
CA SER A 43 -20.45 -18.51 -25.84
C SER A 43 -18.92 -18.57 -25.90
N LEU A 44 -18.36 -19.71 -26.30
CA LEU A 44 -16.92 -19.86 -26.52
C LEU A 44 -16.44 -19.05 -27.73
N ARG A 45 -17.22 -18.95 -28.81
CA ARG A 45 -16.91 -18.08 -29.95
C ARG A 45 -16.99 -16.59 -29.62
N THR A 46 -17.98 -16.16 -28.82
CA THR A 46 -18.07 -14.76 -28.37
C THR A 46 -16.98 -14.44 -27.35
N SER A 47 -16.65 -15.36 -26.44
CA SER A 47 -15.53 -15.24 -25.50
C SER A 47 -14.15 -15.27 -26.21
N ALA A 48 -14.00 -16.05 -27.29
CA ALA A 48 -12.80 -16.05 -28.14
C ALA A 48 -12.69 -14.78 -29.00
N ARG A 49 -13.80 -14.25 -29.51
CA ARG A 49 -13.82 -12.93 -30.18
C ARG A 49 -13.53 -11.79 -29.20
N HIS A 50 -14.00 -11.88 -27.95
CA HIS A 50 -13.68 -10.89 -26.91
C HIS A 50 -12.22 -10.99 -26.46
N ARG A 51 -11.65 -12.21 -26.35
CA ARG A 51 -10.21 -12.42 -26.12
C ARG A 51 -9.35 -11.90 -27.27
N ASN A 52 -9.76 -12.10 -28.52
CA ASN A 52 -9.03 -11.59 -29.69
C ASN A 52 -9.22 -10.07 -29.90
N ALA A 53 -10.31 -9.48 -29.40
CA ALA A 53 -10.51 -8.02 -29.38
C ALA A 53 -9.78 -7.32 -28.22
N ILE A 54 -9.51 -8.04 -27.12
CA ILE A 54 -8.64 -7.58 -26.01
C ILE A 54 -7.15 -7.79 -26.34
N HIS A 55 -6.82 -8.66 -27.30
CA HIS A 55 -5.56 -8.60 -28.05
C HIS A 55 -5.57 -7.42 -29.06
N THR A 56 -5.86 -6.21 -28.58
CA THR A 56 -5.29 -5.01 -29.16
C THR A 56 -3.78 -5.17 -29.15
N LYS A 57 -3.22 -5.43 -30.34
CA LYS A 57 -1.80 -5.32 -30.74
C LYS A 57 -0.84 -5.04 -29.57
N PHE A 58 -0.54 -6.06 -28.76
CA PHE A 58 0.77 -6.10 -28.13
C PHE A 58 1.72 -6.48 -29.25
N GLN A 59 2.29 -5.46 -29.91
CA GLN A 59 3.54 -5.70 -30.61
C GLN A 59 4.53 -6.27 -29.59
N PRO A 60 5.31 -7.31 -29.93
CA PRO A 60 6.47 -7.64 -29.14
C PRO A 60 7.29 -6.35 -29.09
N ILE A 61 7.48 -5.79 -27.90
CA ILE A 61 8.46 -4.72 -27.72
C ILE A 61 9.78 -5.38 -28.13
N GLU A 62 10.30 -5.00 -29.30
CA GLU A 62 11.70 -5.21 -29.61
C GLU A 62 12.48 -4.70 -28.40
N VAL A 63 13.33 -5.56 -27.83
CA VAL A 63 14.28 -5.18 -26.80
C VAL A 63 15.33 -4.32 -27.50
N SER A 64 14.94 -3.09 -27.84
CA SER A 64 15.85 -2.01 -28.14
C SER A 64 16.51 -1.66 -26.81
N GLY A 65 17.84 -1.69 -26.78
CA GLY A 65 18.64 -1.29 -25.62
C GLY A 65 18.11 0.02 -25.03
N GLY A 66 18.10 0.08 -23.69
CA GLY A 66 17.42 1.09 -22.87
C GLY A 66 17.14 2.41 -23.58
N GLU A 67 15.86 2.67 -23.84
CA GLU A 67 15.37 3.94 -24.37
C GLU A 67 16.03 5.12 -23.62
N PRO A 68 16.55 6.16 -24.31
CA PRO A 68 17.22 7.31 -23.69
C PRO A 68 16.41 7.98 -22.57
N GLY A 69 15.08 7.87 -22.60
CA GLY A 69 14.18 8.37 -21.57
C GLY A 69 14.26 7.64 -20.23
N GLN A 70 14.60 6.35 -20.21
CA GLN A 70 14.59 5.54 -18.99
C GLN A 70 15.79 5.85 -18.08
N MET A 71 16.98 6.03 -18.65
CA MET A 71 18.16 6.48 -17.90
C MET A 71 17.98 7.91 -17.35
N SER A 72 17.39 8.81 -18.14
CA SER A 72 17.04 10.16 -17.69
C SER A 72 16.08 10.13 -16.49
N ASN A 73 15.11 9.21 -16.50
CA ASN A 73 14.14 9.04 -15.42
C ASN A 73 14.78 8.51 -14.12
N VAL A 74 15.74 7.58 -14.21
CA VAL A 74 16.50 7.11 -13.05
C VAL A 74 17.29 8.26 -12.40
N ILE A 75 17.93 9.12 -13.20
CA ILE A 75 18.67 10.28 -12.70
C ILE A 75 17.72 11.28 -12.01
N LYS A 76 16.57 11.59 -12.64
CA LYS A 76 15.53 12.45 -12.03
C LYS A 76 15.04 11.88 -10.70
N ALA A 77 14.77 10.57 -10.65
CA ALA A 77 14.35 9.87 -9.44
C ALA A 77 15.40 9.94 -8.34
N PHE A 78 16.68 9.75 -8.68
CA PHE A 78 17.79 9.88 -7.74
C PHE A 78 17.89 11.29 -7.14
N LEU A 79 17.91 12.31 -7.99
CA LEU A 79 17.98 13.71 -7.56
C LEU A 79 16.77 14.11 -6.71
N PHE A 80 15.57 13.70 -7.13
CA PHE A 80 14.34 13.92 -6.37
C PHE A 80 14.40 13.25 -5.00
N THR A 81 14.89 12.01 -4.92
CA THR A 81 15.01 11.28 -3.65
C THR A 81 15.91 12.02 -2.67
N GLY A 82 17.07 12.50 -3.12
CA GLY A 82 17.99 13.27 -2.28
C GLY A 82 17.38 14.59 -1.80
N ALA A 83 16.81 15.37 -2.72
CA ALA A 83 16.20 16.66 -2.41
C ALA A 83 14.98 16.52 -1.50
N PHE A 84 14.10 15.55 -1.77
CA PHE A 84 12.90 15.30 -1.00
C PHE A 84 13.22 14.80 0.41
N SER A 85 14.19 13.89 0.54
CA SER A 85 14.60 13.38 1.86
C SER A 85 15.22 14.49 2.71
N PHE A 86 16.12 15.30 2.12
CA PHE A 86 16.69 16.46 2.80
C PHE A 86 15.61 17.45 3.25
N GLY A 87 14.68 17.80 2.35
CA GLY A 87 13.54 18.66 2.66
C GLY A 87 12.64 18.07 3.74
N SER A 88 12.42 16.76 3.76
CA SER A 88 11.62 16.06 4.77
C SER A 88 12.23 16.16 6.17
N PHE A 89 13.55 15.98 6.30
CA PHE A 89 14.24 16.11 7.58
C PHE A 89 14.35 17.57 8.05
N LEU A 90 14.56 18.54 7.15
CA LEU A 90 14.49 19.96 7.50
C LEU A 90 13.07 20.34 7.96
N GLY A 91 12.05 19.89 7.25
CA GLY A 91 10.65 20.08 7.62
C GLY A 91 10.34 19.48 8.98
N ALA A 92 10.78 18.25 9.24
CA ALA A 92 10.66 17.60 10.55
C ALA A 92 11.34 18.43 11.66
N THR A 93 12.53 18.98 11.40
CA THR A 93 13.24 19.85 12.35
C THR A 93 12.43 21.12 12.67
N VAL A 94 11.85 21.76 11.65
CA VAL A 94 10.99 22.94 11.84
C VAL A 94 9.71 22.58 12.60
N LEU A 95 9.09 21.46 12.29
CA LEU A 95 7.89 20.97 12.98
C LEU A 95 8.18 20.70 14.46
N GLU A 96 9.33 20.10 14.77
CA GLU A 96 9.76 19.82 16.16
C GLU A 96 9.92 21.13 16.94
N TYR A 97 10.57 22.12 16.32
CA TYR A 97 10.72 23.45 16.89
C TYR A 97 9.38 24.13 17.16
N GLU A 98 8.49 24.21 16.17
CA GLU A 98 7.21 24.91 16.31
C GLU A 98 6.28 24.18 17.28
N ASN A 99 6.30 22.84 17.32
CA ASN A 99 5.54 22.06 18.30
C ASN A 99 6.02 22.35 19.73
N THR A 100 7.33 22.38 19.95
CA THR A 100 7.94 22.69 21.26
C THR A 100 7.63 24.11 21.68
N ARG A 101 7.79 25.08 20.77
CA ARG A 101 7.48 26.48 20.99
C ARG A 101 6.00 26.71 21.32
N ASN A 102 5.08 26.14 20.54
CA ASN A 102 3.64 26.28 20.78
C ASN A 102 3.24 25.68 22.13
N MET A 103 3.83 24.55 22.52
CA MET A 103 3.63 23.96 23.85
C MET A 103 4.08 24.90 24.98
N MET A 104 5.25 25.53 24.85
CA MET A 104 5.75 26.50 25.82
C MET A 104 4.86 27.74 25.90
N LEU A 105 4.43 28.28 24.75
CA LEU A 105 3.54 29.43 24.68
C LEU A 105 2.17 29.14 25.29
N ASP A 106 1.61 27.95 25.05
CA ASP A 106 0.33 27.55 25.62
C ASP A 106 0.42 27.38 27.14
N LYS A 107 1.51 26.79 27.66
CA LYS A 107 1.76 26.73 29.11
C LYS A 107 1.92 28.13 29.73
N ALA A 108 2.67 29.02 29.08
CA ALA A 108 2.85 30.39 29.54
C ALA A 108 1.53 31.19 29.53
N ARG A 109 0.71 31.02 28.49
CA ARG A 109 -0.64 31.60 28.42
C ARG A 109 -1.54 31.05 29.50
N GLN A 110 -1.57 29.73 29.72
CA GLN A 110 -2.39 29.12 30.78
C GLN A 110 -1.98 29.62 32.17
N ALA A 111 -0.68 29.77 32.43
CA ALA A 111 -0.18 30.35 33.66
C ALA A 111 -0.65 31.80 33.86
N LYS A 112 -0.68 32.61 32.78
CA LYS A 112 -1.12 34.01 32.82
C LYS A 112 -2.65 34.17 32.88
N LEU A 113 -3.40 33.29 32.20
CA LEU A 113 -4.86 33.38 32.05
C LEU A 113 -5.65 32.66 33.14
N SER A 114 -4.97 31.93 34.04
CA SER A 114 -5.60 31.28 35.21
C SER A 114 -6.39 32.25 36.11
N TRP A 115 -6.12 33.56 35.99
CA TRP A 115 -6.75 34.63 36.76
C TRP A 115 -8.02 35.24 36.12
N PHE A 116 -8.36 34.91 34.87
CA PHE A 116 -9.50 35.53 34.19
C PHE A 116 -10.56 34.49 33.79
N PRO A 117 -11.83 34.66 34.21
CA PRO A 117 -12.90 33.76 33.80
C PRO A 117 -13.16 33.89 32.29
N ARG A 118 -13.06 32.76 31.58
CA ARG A 118 -13.27 32.68 30.14
C ARG A 118 -14.76 32.62 29.82
N LYS A 119 -15.31 33.69 29.24
CA LYS A 119 -16.68 33.71 28.70
C LYS A 119 -16.73 32.81 27.46
N THR A 120 -17.43 31.68 27.53
CA THR A 120 -17.60 30.77 26.39
C THR A 120 -18.72 31.28 25.50
N ASN A 121 -18.43 31.45 24.21
CA ASN A 121 -19.47 31.72 23.21
C ASN A 121 -19.85 30.36 22.60
N ASP A 122 -20.98 29.80 23.06
CA ASP A 122 -21.37 28.41 22.82
C ASP A 122 -22.14 28.24 21.49
N GLY A 123 -21.44 28.44 20.38
CA GLY A 123 -21.92 28.00 19.07
C GLY A 123 -21.67 26.51 18.84
N THR A 124 -22.57 25.83 18.11
CA THR A 124 -22.44 24.40 17.74
C THR A 124 -21.10 24.07 17.08
N LEU A 125 -20.60 24.96 16.21
CA LEU A 125 -19.29 24.82 15.57
C LEU A 125 -18.12 24.92 16.58
N GLN A 126 -18.24 25.80 17.57
CA GLN A 126 -17.22 25.98 18.60
C GLN A 126 -17.16 24.74 19.51
N LYS A 127 -18.31 24.14 19.83
CA LYS A 127 -18.41 22.87 20.55
C LYS A 127 -17.73 21.74 19.78
N LEU A 128 -18.04 21.57 18.49
CA LEU A 128 -17.39 20.58 17.62
C LEU A 128 -15.86 20.77 17.60
N LYS A 129 -15.39 22.01 17.41
CA LYS A 129 -13.96 22.34 17.41
C LYS A 129 -13.29 21.97 18.73
N ASN A 130 -13.94 22.29 19.86
CA ASN A 130 -13.43 21.96 21.19
C ASN A 130 -13.40 20.44 21.43
N ASP A 131 -14.43 19.72 20.99
CA ASP A 131 -14.51 18.26 21.12
C ASP A 131 -13.43 17.57 20.28
N LEU A 132 -13.23 18.01 19.02
CA LEU A 132 -12.15 17.52 18.16
C LEU A 132 -10.78 17.79 18.77
N LYS A 133 -10.56 19.01 19.28
CA LYS A 133 -9.31 19.36 19.97
C LYS A 133 -9.08 18.48 21.19
N ARG A 134 -10.10 18.26 22.03
CA ARG A 134 -10.01 17.39 23.21
C ARG A 134 -9.67 15.96 22.83
N ASN A 135 -10.30 15.42 21.78
CA ASN A 135 -10.02 14.07 21.30
C ASN A 135 -8.58 13.97 20.75
N TRP A 136 -8.13 14.96 19.98
CA TRP A 136 -6.76 15.02 19.49
C TRP A 136 -5.74 15.11 20.63
N ASP A 137 -5.99 15.95 21.63
CA ASP A 137 -5.07 16.17 22.73
C ASP A 137 -4.87 14.89 23.58
N ARG A 138 -5.90 14.01 23.65
CA ARG A 138 -5.85 12.69 24.32
C ARG A 138 -5.00 11.64 23.61
N LEU A 139 -4.73 11.79 22.32
CA LEU A 139 -3.97 10.80 21.55
C LEU A 139 -2.51 10.72 22.04
N THR A 140 -1.97 9.50 22.03
CA THR A 140 -0.54 9.24 22.27
C THR A 140 0.31 9.90 21.17
N PRO A 141 1.62 10.12 21.39
CA PRO A 141 2.50 10.66 20.34
C PRO A 141 2.49 9.84 19.05
N SER A 142 2.39 8.52 19.15
CA SER A 142 2.31 7.60 18.02
C SER A 142 0.95 7.67 17.31
N GLU A 143 -0.16 7.72 18.04
CA GLU A 143 -1.49 7.93 17.45
C GLU A 143 -1.59 9.26 16.70
N LYS A 144 -0.96 10.32 17.20
CA LYS A 144 -0.87 11.64 16.54
C LYS A 144 -0.12 11.60 15.20
N ILE A 145 0.61 10.52 14.91
CA ILE A 145 1.25 10.27 13.62
C ILE A 145 0.47 9.26 12.80
N PHE A 146 0.09 8.13 13.40
CA PHE A 146 -0.63 7.06 12.74
C PHE A 146 -1.98 7.53 12.19
N VAL A 147 -2.79 8.22 12.99
CA VAL A 147 -4.15 8.62 12.60
C VAL A 147 -4.15 9.51 11.34
N PRO A 148 -3.34 10.58 11.23
CA PRO A 148 -3.23 11.34 9.99
C PRO A 148 -2.77 10.52 8.78
N ILE A 149 -1.75 9.66 8.93
CA ILE A 149 -1.25 8.82 7.83
C ILE A 149 -2.35 7.86 7.37
N CYS A 150 -3.04 7.20 8.31
CA CYS A 150 -4.14 6.30 8.03
C CYS A 150 -5.30 7.03 7.33
N ALA A 151 -5.69 8.21 7.82
CA ALA A 151 -6.73 9.02 7.21
C ALA A 151 -6.39 9.41 5.76
N VAL A 152 -5.16 9.85 5.49
CA VAL A 152 -4.71 10.15 4.11
C VAL A 152 -4.77 8.91 3.23
N ASN A 153 -4.28 7.77 3.70
CA ASN A 153 -4.34 6.50 2.94
C ASN A 153 -5.78 6.07 2.63
N VAL A 154 -6.69 6.22 3.59
CA VAL A 154 -8.12 5.93 3.39
C VAL A 154 -8.73 6.88 2.36
N LEU A 155 -8.43 8.17 2.43
CA LEU A 155 -8.93 9.15 1.45
C LEU A 155 -8.43 8.85 0.04
N VAL A 156 -7.14 8.54 -0.13
CA VAL A 156 -6.56 8.16 -1.43
C VAL A 156 -7.16 6.83 -1.93
N PHE A 157 -7.41 5.88 -1.03
CA PHE A 157 -8.11 4.64 -1.37
C PHE A 157 -9.55 4.88 -1.83
N LEU A 158 -10.28 5.82 -1.21
CA LEU A 158 -11.62 6.21 -1.65
C LEU A 158 -11.57 6.95 -3.00
N ALA A 159 -10.53 7.75 -3.25
CA ALA A 159 -10.32 8.40 -4.55
C ALA A 159 -10.18 7.39 -5.70
N TRP A 160 -9.57 6.21 -5.46
CA TRP A 160 -9.55 5.09 -6.43
C TRP A 160 -10.95 4.56 -6.79
N ARG A 161 -11.98 4.83 -5.98
CA ARG A 161 -13.36 4.38 -6.21
C ARG A 161 -14.17 5.34 -7.07
N VAL A 162 -13.63 6.51 -7.39
CA VAL A 162 -14.26 7.51 -8.26
C VAL A 162 -13.80 7.28 -9.70
N PRO A 163 -14.67 6.79 -10.62
CA PRO A 163 -14.25 6.47 -11.99
C PRO A 163 -13.63 7.64 -12.75
N ALA A 164 -14.14 8.86 -12.50
CA ALA A 164 -13.64 10.09 -13.11
C ALA A 164 -12.19 10.43 -12.74
N TRP A 165 -11.67 9.88 -11.64
CA TRP A 165 -10.31 10.18 -11.16
C TRP A 165 -9.30 9.09 -11.55
N ARG A 166 -9.73 8.00 -12.18
CA ARG A 166 -8.87 6.83 -12.45
C ARG A 166 -7.59 7.17 -13.20
N GLU A 167 -7.66 8.00 -14.23
CA GLU A 167 -6.48 8.41 -15.01
C GLU A 167 -5.50 9.23 -14.17
N ALA A 168 -6.01 10.16 -13.36
CA ALA A 168 -5.17 10.93 -12.44
C ALA A 168 -4.52 10.02 -11.38
N MET A 169 -5.25 9.01 -10.86
CA MET A 169 -4.71 8.05 -9.91
C MET A 169 -3.62 7.17 -10.52
N LEU A 170 -3.79 6.71 -11.76
CA LEU A 170 -2.76 5.97 -12.48
C LEU A 170 -1.53 6.82 -12.79
N HIS A 171 -1.71 8.10 -13.11
CA HIS A 171 -0.61 8.98 -13.49
C HIS A 171 0.18 9.53 -12.28
N TYR A 172 -0.51 9.89 -11.19
CA TYR A 172 0.08 10.56 -10.04
C TYR A 172 0.24 9.67 -8.80
N PHE A 173 -0.55 8.61 -8.64
CA PHE A 173 -0.54 7.76 -7.44
C PHE A 173 0.01 6.34 -7.70
N CYS A 174 0.62 6.13 -8.87
CA CYS A 174 1.35 4.91 -9.21
C CYS A 174 2.72 5.28 -9.76
N SER A 175 3.79 4.78 -9.14
CA SER A 175 5.14 4.96 -9.65
C SER A 175 5.39 4.04 -10.85
N ASN A 176 5.86 4.61 -11.95
CA ASN A 176 6.16 3.91 -13.20
C ASN A 176 7.50 4.43 -13.76
N PRO A 177 8.53 3.58 -13.94
CA PRO A 177 9.83 3.98 -14.49
C PRO A 177 9.73 4.57 -15.91
N ALA A 178 8.72 4.17 -16.69
CA ALA A 178 8.51 4.63 -18.05
C ALA A 178 7.63 5.90 -18.16
N SER A 179 7.12 6.43 -17.05
CA SER A 179 6.27 7.63 -17.07
C SER A 179 7.08 8.90 -17.37
N ARG A 180 6.44 9.90 -17.99
CA ARG A 180 7.02 11.25 -18.16
C ARG A 180 7.10 11.99 -16.82
N ALA A 181 6.17 11.71 -15.90
CA ALA A 181 6.16 12.24 -14.54
C ALA A 181 6.66 11.15 -13.59
N VAL A 182 7.89 11.27 -13.11
CA VAL A 182 8.53 10.26 -12.24
C VAL A 182 8.51 10.71 -10.79
N CYS A 183 8.86 11.97 -10.52
CA CYS A 183 9.11 12.48 -9.17
C CYS A 183 7.89 12.44 -8.25
N TRP A 184 6.80 13.14 -8.60
CA TRP A 184 5.61 13.19 -7.74
C TRP A 184 4.99 11.82 -7.45
N PRO A 185 4.88 10.91 -8.45
CA PRO A 185 4.41 9.56 -8.19
C PRO A 185 5.26 8.77 -7.18
N MET A 186 6.57 9.01 -7.07
CA MET A 186 7.40 8.34 -6.07
C MET A 186 6.96 8.62 -4.63
N PHE A 187 6.42 9.81 -4.37
CA PHE A 187 5.92 10.22 -3.06
C PHE A 187 4.44 9.85 -2.88
N LEU A 188 3.61 10.19 -3.85
CA LEU A 188 2.16 9.98 -3.76
C LEU A 188 1.79 8.49 -3.77
N SER A 189 2.57 7.65 -4.45
CA SER A 189 2.36 6.20 -4.45
C SER A 189 2.47 5.58 -3.05
N THR A 190 3.21 6.19 -2.12
CA THR A 190 3.31 5.75 -0.72
C THR A 190 1.96 5.76 0.00
N PHE A 191 1.02 6.62 -0.44
CA PHE A 191 -0.31 6.72 0.15
C PHE A 191 -1.40 5.97 -0.64
N SER A 192 -1.01 5.27 -1.70
CA SER A 192 -1.94 4.69 -2.69
C SER A 192 -2.10 3.20 -2.51
N HIS A 193 -3.35 2.73 -2.46
CA HIS A 193 -3.70 1.31 -2.30
C HIS A 193 -4.84 0.94 -3.24
N TYR A 194 -4.70 -0.13 -4.01
CA TYR A 194 -5.74 -0.57 -4.95
C TYR A 194 -6.82 -1.46 -4.30
N SER A 195 -6.43 -2.33 -3.35
CA SER A 195 -7.34 -3.29 -2.71
C SER A 195 -7.48 -3.02 -1.21
N GLY A 196 -8.65 -3.37 -0.65
CA GLY A 196 -8.94 -3.15 0.77
C GLY A 196 -8.04 -3.98 1.69
N LEU A 197 -7.72 -5.22 1.30
CA LEU A 197 -6.78 -6.07 2.03
C LEU A 197 -5.38 -5.46 2.05
N HIS A 198 -4.92 -4.89 0.92
CA HIS A 198 -3.61 -4.24 0.84
C HIS A 198 -3.54 -3.02 1.77
N LEU A 199 -4.58 -2.19 1.78
CA LEU A 199 -4.68 -1.06 2.73
C LEU A 199 -4.68 -1.54 4.19
N PHE A 200 -5.52 -2.53 4.50
CA PHE A 200 -5.63 -3.07 5.85
C PHE A 200 -4.31 -3.63 6.36
N ALA A 201 -3.63 -4.47 5.58
CA ALA A 201 -2.34 -5.05 5.96
C ALA A 201 -1.28 -3.97 6.23
N ASN A 202 -1.19 -2.95 5.36
CA ASN A 202 -0.24 -1.85 5.57
C ASN A 202 -0.56 -1.04 6.83
N MET A 203 -1.83 -0.66 7.04
CA MET A 203 -2.20 0.13 8.22
C MET A 203 -2.05 -0.69 9.51
N TYR A 204 -2.32 -1.99 9.46
CA TYR A 204 -2.10 -2.89 10.58
C TYR A 204 -0.62 -2.95 10.97
N VAL A 205 0.28 -3.25 10.03
CA VAL A 205 1.72 -3.32 10.32
C VAL A 205 2.25 -1.94 10.76
N LEU A 206 1.85 -0.86 10.08
CA LEU A 206 2.25 0.49 10.48
C LEU A 206 1.84 0.79 11.92
N HIS A 207 0.60 0.48 12.30
CA HIS A 207 0.11 0.68 13.66
C HIS A 207 0.93 -0.11 14.68
N SER A 208 1.18 -1.40 14.43
CA SER A 208 1.93 -2.28 15.33
C SER A 208 3.35 -1.81 15.61
N PHE A 209 4.00 -1.15 14.66
CA PHE A 209 5.38 -0.66 14.79
C PHE A 209 5.46 0.86 15.05
N CYS A 210 4.34 1.58 15.08
CA CYS A 210 4.33 3.02 15.29
C CYS A 210 4.79 3.39 16.70
N ASP A 211 4.28 2.71 17.73
CA ASP A 211 4.64 2.94 19.13
C ASP A 211 6.14 2.82 19.39
N PRO A 212 6.80 1.66 19.15
CA PRO A 212 8.23 1.52 19.43
C PRO A 212 9.08 2.48 18.59
N ALA A 213 8.68 2.73 17.33
CA ALA A 213 9.42 3.64 16.46
C ALA A 213 9.32 5.10 16.94
N VAL A 214 8.14 5.58 17.33
CA VAL A 214 7.93 6.95 17.81
C VAL A 214 8.53 7.15 19.20
N ILE A 215 8.54 6.13 20.06
CA ILE A 215 9.25 6.20 21.35
C ILE A 215 10.75 6.37 21.12
N SER A 216 11.33 5.66 20.15
CA SER A 216 12.76 5.69 19.86
C SER A 216 13.20 6.97 19.13
N LEU A 217 12.42 7.41 18.12
CA LEU A 217 12.77 8.53 17.24
C LEU A 217 12.16 9.87 17.66
N GLY A 218 11.04 9.85 18.40
CA GLY A 218 10.13 10.98 18.44
C GLY A 218 9.29 11.09 17.17
N LYS A 219 8.16 11.79 17.28
CA LYS A 219 7.12 11.84 16.23
C LYS A 219 7.58 12.58 14.97
N GLU A 220 8.40 13.63 15.11
CA GLU A 220 8.89 14.41 13.97
C GLU A 220 9.97 13.67 13.18
N GLN A 221 10.95 13.08 13.85
CA GLN A 221 11.98 12.27 13.19
C GLN A 221 11.37 11.02 12.54
N PHE A 222 10.37 10.39 13.19
CA PHE A 222 9.59 9.31 12.58
C PHE A 222 8.96 9.77 11.26
N LEU A 223 8.30 10.94 11.25
CA LEU A 223 7.65 11.45 10.04
C LEU A 223 8.68 11.72 8.93
N GLY A 224 9.81 12.34 9.27
CA GLY A 224 10.91 12.56 8.32
C GLY A 224 11.45 11.25 7.73
N LEU A 225 11.63 10.23 8.58
CA LEU A 225 12.06 8.89 8.16
C LEU A 225 11.03 8.20 7.26
N TYR A 226 9.75 8.19 7.65
CA TYR A 226 8.68 7.54 6.91
C TYR A 226 8.49 8.14 5.50
N LEU A 227 8.49 9.48 5.40
CA LEU A 227 8.35 10.17 4.11
C LEU A 227 9.57 9.96 3.20
N SER A 228 10.78 10.03 3.76
CA SER A 228 12.02 9.76 3.02
C SER A 228 12.10 8.31 2.57
N ALA A 229 11.69 7.37 3.43
CA ALA A 229 11.66 5.94 3.11
C ALA A 229 10.70 5.63 1.95
N GLY A 230 9.56 6.31 1.88
CA GLY A 230 8.62 6.17 0.76
C GLY A 230 9.28 6.50 -0.59
N VAL A 231 9.98 7.63 -0.69
CA VAL A 231 10.66 8.01 -1.94
C VAL A 231 11.90 7.17 -2.24
N VAL A 232 12.66 6.75 -1.21
CA VAL A 232 13.81 5.85 -1.38
C VAL A 232 13.37 4.46 -1.87
N ALA A 233 12.28 3.92 -1.31
CA ALA A 233 11.70 2.66 -1.77
C ALA A 233 11.22 2.77 -3.23
N SER A 234 10.52 3.86 -3.58
CA SER A 234 10.11 4.12 -4.96
C SER A 234 11.31 4.23 -5.91
N PHE A 235 12.42 4.86 -5.48
CA PHE A 235 13.65 4.92 -6.26
C PHE A 235 14.25 3.53 -6.48
N ALA A 236 14.35 2.70 -5.43
CA ALA A 236 14.87 1.34 -5.54
C ALA A 236 14.03 0.50 -6.53
N SER A 237 12.71 0.64 -6.50
CA SER A 237 11.80 0.02 -7.47
C SER A 237 12.05 0.50 -8.90
N ILE A 238 12.17 1.81 -9.12
CA ILE A 238 12.46 2.40 -10.43
C ILE A 238 13.80 1.91 -10.96
N LEU A 239 14.84 1.91 -10.13
CA LEU A 239 16.18 1.46 -10.49
C LEU A 239 16.15 -0.02 -10.89
N TYR A 240 15.58 -0.87 -10.05
CA TYR A 240 15.49 -2.31 -10.31
C TYR A 240 14.72 -2.58 -11.61
N LYS A 241 13.51 -2.03 -11.77
CA LYS A 241 12.69 -2.22 -12.98
C LYS A 241 13.36 -1.67 -14.23
N SER A 242 14.20 -0.64 -14.08
CA SER A 242 14.96 -0.09 -15.21
C SER A 242 16.13 -0.98 -15.63
N ILE A 243 16.78 -1.63 -14.67
CA ILE A 243 17.87 -2.58 -14.93
C ILE A 243 17.32 -3.90 -15.50
N THR A 244 16.20 -4.39 -14.98
CA THR A 244 15.61 -5.68 -15.37
C THR A 244 14.60 -5.60 -16.51
N ALA A 245 14.37 -4.40 -17.06
CA ALA A 245 13.32 -4.12 -18.05
C ALA A 245 11.92 -4.63 -17.63
N GLN A 246 11.65 -4.67 -16.31
CA GLN A 246 10.39 -5.16 -15.77
C GLN A 246 9.31 -4.06 -15.84
N ALA A 247 8.25 -4.31 -16.60
CA ALA A 247 7.06 -3.48 -16.57
C ALA A 247 6.26 -3.70 -15.27
N GLY A 248 5.71 -2.61 -14.71
CA GLY A 248 4.79 -2.70 -13.58
C GLY A 248 4.70 -1.40 -12.77
N LEU A 249 3.47 -1.07 -12.36
CA LEU A 249 3.18 0.04 -11.47
C LEU A 249 3.54 -0.33 -10.03
N SER A 250 4.09 0.61 -9.28
CA SER A 250 4.30 0.48 -7.84
C SER A 250 3.38 1.42 -7.07
N LEU A 251 2.72 0.91 -6.04
CA LEU A 251 1.90 1.68 -5.11
C LEU A 251 1.81 0.95 -3.78
N GLY A 252 1.73 1.70 -2.69
CA GLY A 252 1.59 1.18 -1.33
C GLY A 252 2.53 1.85 -0.35
N ALA A 253 2.10 1.86 0.91
CA ALA A 253 2.93 2.32 2.03
C ALA A 253 4.05 1.33 2.39
N SER A 254 4.05 0.13 1.80
CA SER A 254 4.86 -1.01 2.24
C SER A 254 6.35 -0.72 2.25
N GLY A 255 6.89 0.00 1.26
CA GLY A 255 8.30 0.40 1.27
C GLY A 255 8.69 1.29 2.47
N ALA A 256 7.84 2.28 2.81
CA ALA A 256 8.04 3.12 3.99
C ALA A 256 7.88 2.32 5.29
N ILE A 257 6.89 1.41 5.34
CA ILE A 257 6.66 0.52 6.47
C ILE A 257 7.85 -0.44 6.67
N MET A 258 8.43 -0.95 5.58
CA MET A 258 9.62 -1.80 5.63
C MET A 258 10.81 -1.07 6.23
N ALA A 259 10.95 0.24 6.02
CA ALA A 259 11.97 1.03 6.70
C ALA A 259 11.73 1.14 8.21
N ILE A 260 10.48 1.42 8.63
CA ILE A 260 10.13 1.48 10.06
C ILE A 260 10.32 0.12 10.73
N LEU A 261 9.88 -0.95 10.06
CA LEU A 261 10.06 -2.33 10.53
C LEU A 261 11.54 -2.66 10.69
N ALA A 262 12.35 -2.40 9.66
CA ALA A 262 13.79 -2.66 9.70
C ALA A 262 14.50 -1.86 10.80
N TYR A 263 14.13 -0.58 10.96
CA TYR A 263 14.65 0.27 12.02
C TYR A 263 14.34 -0.32 13.41
N VAL A 264 13.07 -0.63 13.69
CA VAL A 264 12.67 -1.17 15.00
C VAL A 264 13.30 -2.54 15.26
N CYS A 265 13.29 -3.44 14.27
CA CYS A 265 13.88 -4.78 14.42
C CYS A 265 15.41 -4.74 14.62
N ALA A 266 16.10 -3.73 14.08
CA ALA A 266 17.53 -3.54 14.31
C ALA A 266 17.81 -3.00 15.72
N GLN A 267 16.97 -2.08 16.22
CA GLN A 267 17.14 -1.49 17.55
C GLN A 267 16.71 -2.42 18.69
N TYR A 268 15.73 -3.29 18.43
CA TYR A 268 15.15 -4.21 19.42
C TYR A 268 15.11 -5.65 18.89
N PRO A 269 16.26 -6.27 18.58
CA PRO A 269 16.32 -7.56 17.88
C PRO A 269 15.74 -8.72 18.67
N ASP A 270 15.77 -8.66 20.00
CA ASP A 270 15.31 -9.72 20.90
C ASP A 270 13.80 -9.64 21.21
N THR A 271 13.12 -8.56 20.79
CA THR A 271 11.67 -8.42 20.96
C THR A 271 10.94 -9.55 20.28
N GLN A 272 10.09 -10.25 21.03
CA GLN A 272 9.27 -11.33 20.52
C GLN A 272 8.05 -10.77 19.78
N LEU A 273 7.99 -11.02 18.47
CA LEU A 273 6.86 -10.71 17.62
C LEU A 273 5.96 -11.94 17.51
N SER A 274 4.66 -11.73 17.38
CA SER A 274 3.69 -12.80 17.12
C SER A 274 3.01 -12.57 15.77
N ILE A 275 2.61 -13.67 15.11
CA ILE A 275 1.83 -13.58 13.87
C ILE A 275 0.38 -13.24 14.24
N LEU A 276 -0.22 -12.34 13.48
CA LEU A 276 -1.64 -12.05 13.58
C LEU A 276 -2.45 -13.37 13.45
N PHE A 277 -3.26 -13.66 14.47
CA PHE A 277 -4.06 -14.90 14.64
C PHE A 277 -3.33 -16.16 15.11
N LEU A 278 -2.01 -16.12 15.34
CA LEU A 278 -1.26 -17.22 15.97
C LEU A 278 -0.38 -16.68 17.11
N PRO A 279 -0.97 -16.14 18.20
CA PRO A 279 -0.21 -15.53 19.28
C PRO A 279 0.70 -16.50 20.04
N MET A 280 0.47 -17.81 19.89
CA MET A 280 1.30 -18.87 20.49
C MET A 280 2.63 -19.08 19.78
N VAL A 281 2.79 -18.56 18.56
CA VAL A 281 4.04 -18.66 17.78
C VAL A 281 4.73 -17.30 17.82
N THR A 282 5.82 -17.23 18.58
CA THR A 282 6.65 -16.03 18.64
C THR A 282 8.02 -16.27 18.01
N PHE A 283 8.58 -15.21 17.45
CA PHE A 283 9.94 -15.19 16.91
C PHE A 283 10.59 -13.85 17.21
N SER A 284 11.92 -13.82 17.23
CA SER A 284 12.64 -12.57 17.48
C SER A 284 12.50 -11.61 16.30
N ALA A 285 12.37 -10.31 16.60
CA ALA A 285 12.30 -9.25 15.61
C ALA A 285 13.50 -9.27 14.65
N GLY A 286 14.69 -9.58 15.18
CA GLY A 286 15.90 -9.78 14.38
C GLY A 286 15.80 -10.95 13.39
N ALA A 287 15.14 -12.05 13.75
CA ALA A 287 14.88 -13.15 12.80
C ALA A 287 13.83 -12.73 11.76
N ALA A 288 12.78 -12.03 12.19
CA ALA A 288 11.72 -11.53 11.32
C ALA A 288 12.27 -10.72 10.14
N ILE A 289 13.08 -9.70 10.44
CA ILE A 289 13.59 -8.80 9.40
C ILE A 289 14.52 -9.53 8.43
N LYS A 290 15.36 -10.47 8.91
CA LYS A 290 16.23 -11.28 8.06
C LYS A 290 15.42 -12.15 7.10
N VAL A 291 14.36 -12.79 7.59
CA VAL A 291 13.48 -13.64 6.77
C VAL A 291 12.76 -12.80 5.72
N VAL A 292 12.14 -11.69 6.11
CA VAL A 292 11.41 -10.82 5.17
C VAL A 292 12.34 -10.27 4.09
N MET A 293 13.50 -9.72 4.48
CA MET A 293 14.49 -9.23 3.51
C MET A 293 15.04 -10.34 2.61
N GLY A 294 15.23 -11.56 3.15
CA GLY A 294 15.64 -12.73 2.37
C GLY A 294 14.61 -13.12 1.31
N ILE A 295 13.31 -13.08 1.66
CA ILE A 295 12.20 -13.33 0.73
C ILE A 295 12.16 -12.25 -0.35
N ASP A 296 12.29 -10.97 -0.01
CA ASP A 296 12.32 -9.88 -0.99
C ASP A 296 13.54 -9.97 -1.91
N PHE A 297 14.71 -10.32 -1.37
CA PHE A 297 15.91 -10.54 -2.17
C PHE A 297 15.74 -11.70 -3.15
N ALA A 298 15.21 -12.84 -2.69
CA ALA A 298 14.86 -13.96 -3.56
C ALA A 298 13.83 -13.55 -4.62
N GLY A 299 12.82 -12.75 -4.25
CA GLY A 299 11.82 -12.20 -5.17
C GLY A 299 12.43 -11.34 -6.27
N CYS A 300 13.44 -10.52 -5.94
CA CYS A 300 14.21 -9.74 -6.91
C CYS A 300 15.07 -10.62 -7.85
N ILE A 301 15.69 -11.69 -7.34
CA ILE A 301 16.51 -12.60 -8.18
C ILE A 301 15.63 -13.45 -9.09
N LEU A 302 14.53 -13.99 -8.56
CA LEU A 302 13.63 -14.89 -9.26
C LEU A 302 12.57 -14.16 -10.11
N GLY A 303 12.53 -12.83 -10.06
CA GLY A 303 11.63 -12.00 -10.87
C GLY A 303 10.15 -12.12 -10.48
N TRP A 304 9.86 -12.32 -9.20
CA TRP A 304 8.48 -12.36 -8.69
C TRP A 304 7.78 -11.01 -8.84
N LYS A 305 6.47 -11.05 -9.14
CA LYS A 305 5.67 -9.84 -9.47
C LYS A 305 4.49 -9.61 -8.54
N PHE A 306 4.34 -10.43 -7.49
CA PHE A 306 3.23 -10.31 -6.54
C PHE A 306 3.38 -9.10 -5.61
N PHE A 307 4.63 -8.74 -5.29
CA PHE A 307 4.99 -7.59 -4.48
C PHE A 307 6.09 -6.76 -5.15
N ASP A 308 6.23 -5.51 -4.73
CA ASP A 308 7.37 -4.69 -5.14
C ASP A 308 8.58 -4.96 -4.23
N HIS A 309 9.21 -6.11 -4.47
CA HIS A 309 10.32 -6.61 -3.66
C HIS A 309 11.51 -5.62 -3.62
N ALA A 310 11.78 -4.91 -4.72
CA ALA A 310 12.81 -3.90 -4.77
C ALA A 310 12.47 -2.66 -3.91
N ALA A 311 11.20 -2.23 -3.90
CA ALA A 311 10.75 -1.18 -3.00
C ALA A 311 10.90 -1.60 -1.52
N HIS A 312 10.51 -2.82 -1.18
CA HIS A 312 10.63 -3.34 0.18
C HIS A 312 12.08 -3.39 0.63
N LEU A 313 12.98 -3.94 -0.20
CA LEU A 313 14.40 -4.04 0.12
C LEU A 313 15.05 -2.65 0.24
N GLY A 314 14.74 -1.73 -0.68
CA GLY A 314 15.23 -0.35 -0.62
C GLY A 314 14.77 0.40 0.64
N GLY A 315 13.50 0.24 1.01
CA GLY A 315 12.96 0.77 2.27
C GLY A 315 13.66 0.16 3.48
N ALA A 316 13.77 -1.17 3.55
CA ALA A 316 14.42 -1.86 4.65
C ALA A 316 15.89 -1.44 4.81
N MET A 317 16.65 -1.35 3.72
CA MET A 317 18.04 -0.88 3.73
C MET A 317 18.14 0.56 4.26
N PHE A 318 17.22 1.44 3.88
CA PHE A 318 17.19 2.81 4.40
C PHE A 318 16.84 2.86 5.90
N GLY A 319 15.93 2.00 6.36
CA GLY A 319 15.61 1.83 7.78
C GLY A 319 16.81 1.33 8.60
N LEU A 320 17.54 0.32 8.10
CA LEU A 320 18.78 -0.16 8.71
C LEU A 320 19.84 0.93 8.75
N PHE A 321 20.04 1.65 7.63
CA PHE A 321 20.95 2.80 7.60
C PHE A 321 20.59 3.82 8.69
N TRP A 322 19.31 4.12 8.87
CA TRP A 322 18.88 5.04 9.92
C TRP A 322 19.05 4.47 11.33
N ALA A 323 18.93 3.16 11.53
CA ALA A 323 19.20 2.53 12.82
C ALA A 323 20.65 2.72 13.26
N PHE A 324 21.61 2.56 12.34
CA PHE A 324 23.04 2.65 12.66
C PHE A 324 23.58 4.08 12.66
N TYR A 325 23.07 4.97 11.78
CA TYR A 325 23.66 6.30 11.57
C TYR A 325 22.69 7.45 11.84
N GLY A 326 21.40 7.17 12.03
CA GLY A 326 20.35 8.18 12.09
C GLY A 326 20.48 9.12 13.28
N ILE A 327 20.98 8.65 14.43
CA ILE A 327 21.19 9.49 15.62
C ILE A 327 22.21 10.59 15.32
N ASP A 328 23.38 10.23 14.79
CA ASP A 328 24.45 11.18 14.47
C ASP A 328 24.01 12.18 13.39
N ILE A 329 23.28 11.71 12.38
CA ILE A 329 22.74 12.56 11.32
C ILE A 329 21.71 13.54 11.90
N TRP A 330 20.81 13.05 12.75
CA TRP A 330 19.76 13.86 13.35
C TRP A 330 20.33 14.94 14.28
N GLN A 331 21.42 14.67 15.00
CA GLN A 331 22.09 15.66 15.84
C GLN A 331 22.70 16.83 15.03
N LYS A 332 23.07 16.62 13.76
CA LYS A 332 23.60 17.68 12.89
C LYS A 332 22.57 18.76 12.51
N ARG A 333 21.29 18.60 12.89
CA ARG A 333 20.24 19.61 12.68
C ARG A 333 20.38 20.83 13.59
N VAL A 334 21.15 20.75 14.68
CA VAL A 334 21.25 21.81 15.71
C VAL A 334 21.63 23.19 15.14
N PRO A 335 22.65 23.35 14.27
CA PRO A 335 22.97 24.66 13.69
C PRO A 335 21.82 25.27 12.87
N PHE A 336 21.09 24.42 12.13
CA PHE A 336 19.91 24.85 11.39
C PHE A 336 18.77 25.27 12.35
N LEU A 337 18.55 24.51 13.43
CA LEU A 337 17.58 24.83 14.45
C LEU A 337 17.86 26.19 15.11
N THR A 338 19.12 26.48 15.44
CA THR A 338 19.56 27.78 15.98
C THR A 338 19.27 28.91 14.98
N LYS A 339 19.66 28.73 13.71
CA LYS A 339 19.39 29.73 12.67
C LYS A 339 17.89 29.99 12.49
N TYR A 340 17.08 28.93 12.51
CA TYR A 340 15.62 29.04 12.41
C TYR A 340 15.04 29.76 13.64
N HIS A 341 15.54 29.45 14.84
CA HIS A 341 15.16 30.12 16.08
C HIS A 341 15.42 31.63 16.03
N ASP A 342 16.61 32.03 15.58
CA ASP A 342 16.99 33.45 15.47
C ASP A 342 16.13 34.19 14.44
N TRP A 343 15.91 33.57 13.27
CA TRP A 343 14.99 34.11 12.26
C TRP A 343 13.55 34.21 12.77
N ARG A 344 13.10 33.27 13.62
CA ARG A 344 11.74 33.31 14.15
C ARG A 344 11.56 34.41 15.20
N LYS A 345 12.61 34.74 15.96
CA LYS A 345 12.62 35.86 16.92
C LYS A 345 12.48 37.23 16.24
N THR A 346 13.12 37.46 15.09
CA THR A 346 13.05 38.76 14.39
C THR A 346 11.68 39.07 13.80
N LYS A 347 10.77 38.10 13.76
CA LYS A 347 9.39 38.23 13.28
C LYS A 347 8.35 38.32 14.41
N GLN A 348 8.77 38.38 15.67
CA GLN A 348 7.93 38.73 16.81
C GLN A 348 8.07 40.23 17.07
#